data_AF-A0A2W4NYA3-F1
#
_entry.id   AF-A0A2W4NYA3-F1
#
_cell.length_a   1.000
_cell.length_b   1.000
_cell.length_c   1.000
_cell.angle_alpha   90.00
_cell.angle_beta   90.00
_cell.angle_gamma   90.00
#
_symmetry.space_group_name_H-M   'P 1'
#
loop_
_entity.id
_entity.type
_entity.pdbx_description
1 polymer ?
#
loop_
_entity_poly.entity_id
_entity_poly.type
_entity_poly.pdbx_seq_one_letter_code
_entity_poly.pdbx_strand_id
1 'polypeptide(L)'
;MAPIGHVLIWGTLILIVAWYFWAKRKKKRTLMRCLDERLNAEKELIETVGRVLGAQEAQCVAEKVIWVNMPKSLLRYIKGEPGEIKETVAYGTRSESWFYGGSPYRYAGQIRFRYQFKVTVLNDVVTGWEDL
;
A
#
# COMPACT_ATOMS: atom_id res chain seq x y z
N MET A 1 -9.19 62.88 15.31
CA MET A 1 -9.05 61.72 16.22
C MET A 1 -8.99 60.47 15.37
N ALA A 2 -7.85 59.78 15.39
CA ALA A 2 -7.40 58.85 14.36
C ALA A 2 -8.14 57.48 14.40
N PRO A 3 -8.20 56.77 13.26
CA PRO A 3 -8.97 55.54 13.05
C PRO A 3 -8.16 54.32 13.50
N ILE A 4 -7.92 54.18 14.81
CA ILE A 4 -7.03 53.16 15.35
C ILE A 4 -7.66 51.75 15.28
N GLY A 5 -8.99 51.66 15.36
CA GLY A 5 -9.72 50.39 15.37
C GLY A 5 -9.70 49.62 14.05
N HIS A 6 -9.73 50.32 12.91
CA HIS A 6 -9.80 49.67 11.60
C HIS A 6 -8.47 49.00 11.23
N VAL A 7 -7.34 49.66 11.50
CA VAL A 7 -5.99 49.16 11.16
C VAL A 7 -5.66 47.84 11.90
N LEU A 8 -6.11 47.69 13.14
CA LEU A 8 -5.92 46.47 13.95
C LEU A 8 -6.71 45.26 13.41
N ILE A 9 -7.92 45.49 12.89
CA ILE A 9 -8.77 44.43 12.33
C ILE A 9 -8.19 43.91 11.01
N TRP A 10 -7.73 44.79 10.12
CA TRP A 10 -7.11 44.36 8.86
C TRP A 10 -5.74 43.69 9.09
N GLY A 11 -4.95 44.16 10.06
CA GLY A 11 -3.67 43.54 10.42
C GLY A 11 -3.81 42.10 10.95
N THR A 12 -4.82 41.84 11.79
CA THR A 12 -5.10 40.49 12.30
C THR A 12 -5.61 39.55 11.21
N LEU A 13 -6.44 40.04 10.28
CA LEU A 13 -6.93 39.25 9.15
C LEU A 13 -5.79 38.83 8.20
N ILE A 14 -4.85 39.74 7.93
CA ILE A 14 -3.64 39.45 7.14
C ILE A 14 -2.78 38.38 7.82
N LEU A 15 -2.58 38.47 9.13
CA LEU A 15 -1.82 37.46 9.89
C LEU A 15 -2.49 36.08 9.87
N ILE A 16 -3.81 36.02 10.00
CA ILE A 16 -4.58 34.76 9.92
C ILE A 16 -4.43 34.13 8.53
N VAL A 17 -4.57 34.92 7.47
CA VAL A 17 -4.40 34.45 6.08
C VAL A 17 -2.95 34.01 5.83
N ALA A 18 -1.96 34.78 6.28
CA ALA A 18 -0.55 34.43 6.16
C ALA A 18 -0.20 33.14 6.91
N TRP A 19 -0.72 32.96 8.13
CA TRP A 19 -0.57 31.74 8.92
C TRP A 19 -1.21 30.54 8.24
N TYR A 20 -2.44 30.68 7.72
CA TYR A 20 -3.13 29.62 6.97
C TYR A 20 -2.32 29.18 5.74
N PHE A 21 -1.83 30.14 4.96
CA PHE A 21 -0.98 29.84 3.80
C PHE A 21 0.34 29.18 4.20
N TRP A 22 0.98 29.63 5.28
CA TRP A 22 2.20 29.03 5.81
C TRP A 22 1.98 27.59 6.27
N ALA A 23 0.90 27.33 7.02
CA ALA A 23 0.50 26.00 7.48
C ALA A 23 0.21 25.05 6.31
N LYS A 24 -0.50 25.54 5.28
CA LYS A 24 -0.76 24.79 4.03
C LYS A 24 0.53 24.46 3.29
N ARG A 25 1.47 25.41 3.19
CA ARG A 25 2.79 25.20 2.56
C ARG A 25 3.64 24.19 3.33
N LYS A 26 3.58 24.20 4.67
CA LYS A 26 4.30 23.24 5.52
C LYS A 26 3.76 21.83 5.32
N LYS A 27 2.44 21.64 5.35
CA LYS A 27 1.80 20.34 5.04
C LYS A 27 2.21 19.82 3.66
N LYS A 28 2.20 20.68 2.63
CA LYS A 28 2.64 20.30 1.28
C LYS A 28 4.11 19.85 1.26
N ARG A 29 5.01 20.57 1.93
CA ARG A 29 6.43 20.20 2.01
C ARG A 29 6.66 18.86 2.70
N THR A 30 5.98 18.60 3.81
CA THR A 30 6.06 17.31 4.51
C THR A 30 5.56 16.18 3.62
N LEU A 31 4.44 16.38 2.91
CA LEU A 31 3.90 15.39 1.98
C LEU A 31 4.90 15.07 0.85
N MET A 32 5.51 16.09 0.23
CA MET A 32 6.52 15.86 -0.83
C MET A 32 7.71 15.07 -0.31
N ARG A 33 8.23 15.39 0.89
CA ARG A 33 9.33 14.65 1.49
C ARG A 33 8.96 13.18 1.73
N CYS A 34 7.77 12.91 2.24
CA CYS A 34 7.29 11.54 2.43
C CYS A 34 7.13 10.79 1.10
N LEU A 35 6.74 11.47 0.01
CA LEU A 35 6.67 10.85 -1.32
C LEU A 35 8.07 10.50 -1.85
N ASP A 36 9.03 11.41 -1.70
CA ASP A 36 10.42 11.18 -2.10
C ASP A 36 11.06 10.01 -1.31
N GLU A 37 10.83 9.98 0.02
CA GLU A 37 11.29 8.87 0.88
C GLU A 37 10.70 7.53 0.42
N ARG A 38 9.42 7.48 0.06
CA ARG A 38 8.78 6.26 -0.47
C ARG A 38 9.33 5.86 -1.83
N LEU A 39 9.55 6.81 -2.73
CA LEU A 39 10.11 6.54 -4.06
C LEU A 39 11.54 5.98 -3.96
N ASN A 40 12.34 6.51 -3.04
CA ASN A 40 13.69 6.01 -2.81
C ASN A 40 13.68 4.59 -2.24
N ALA A 41 12.80 4.30 -1.27
CA ALA A 41 12.65 2.95 -0.72
C ALA A 41 12.20 1.94 -1.81
N GLU A 42 11.31 2.34 -2.72
CA GLU A 42 10.87 1.50 -3.83
C GLU A 42 12.03 1.19 -4.81
N LYS A 43 12.87 2.18 -5.12
CA LYS A 43 14.07 1.96 -5.95
C LYS A 43 15.06 1.00 -5.29
N GLU A 44 15.33 1.18 -4.00
CA GLU A 44 16.23 0.31 -3.24
C GLU A 44 15.71 -1.14 -3.17
N LEU A 45 14.39 -1.32 -3.04
CA LEU A 45 13.77 -2.63 -3.10
C LEU A 45 13.99 -3.30 -4.46
N ILE A 46 13.70 -2.59 -5.55
CA ILE A 46 13.86 -3.11 -6.92
C ILE A 46 15.33 -3.46 -7.20
N GLU A 47 16.26 -2.62 -6.78
CA GLU A 47 17.71 -2.87 -6.90
C GLU A 47 18.13 -4.11 -6.10
N THR A 48 17.65 -4.24 -4.87
CA THR A 48 17.95 -5.39 -4.01
C THR A 48 17.40 -6.69 -4.60
N VAL A 49 16.17 -6.66 -5.12
CA VAL A 49 15.57 -7.79 -5.83
C VAL A 49 16.38 -8.14 -7.08
N GLY A 50 16.80 -7.12 -7.85
CA GLY A 50 17.64 -7.30 -9.04
C GLY A 50 18.97 -7.99 -8.75
N ARG A 51 19.56 -7.67 -7.60
CA ARG A 51 20.82 -8.27 -7.16
C ARG A 51 20.65 -9.70 -6.63
N VAL A 52 19.55 -10.01 -5.95
CA VAL A 52 19.36 -11.30 -5.26
C VAL A 52 18.65 -12.33 -6.15
N LEU A 53 17.59 -11.94 -6.84
CA LEU A 53 16.73 -12.83 -7.64
C LEU A 53 17.04 -12.73 -9.13
N GLY A 54 17.36 -11.53 -9.62
CA GLY A 54 17.68 -11.30 -11.02
C GLY A 54 16.93 -10.11 -11.62
N ALA A 55 17.36 -9.69 -12.81
CA ALA A 55 16.80 -8.52 -13.50
C ALA A 55 15.33 -8.72 -13.90
N GLN A 56 14.94 -9.97 -14.22
CA GLN A 56 13.58 -10.29 -14.64
C GLN A 56 12.59 -10.13 -13.47
N GLU A 57 12.94 -10.64 -12.30
CA GLU A 57 12.14 -10.53 -11.08
C GLU A 57 12.04 -9.08 -10.60
N ALA A 58 13.13 -8.31 -10.73
CA ALA A 58 13.10 -6.88 -10.44
C ALA A 58 12.12 -6.14 -11.34
N GLN A 59 12.07 -6.49 -12.62
CA GLN A 59 11.10 -5.95 -13.56
C GLN A 59 9.66 -6.34 -13.17
N CYS A 60 9.42 -7.60 -12.80
CA CYS A 60 8.10 -8.02 -12.33
C CYS A 60 7.65 -7.25 -11.07
N VAL A 61 8.56 -6.95 -10.14
CA VAL A 61 8.25 -6.11 -8.96
C VAL A 61 7.90 -4.68 -9.38
N ALA A 62 8.67 -4.08 -10.29
CA ALA A 62 8.42 -2.73 -10.80
C ALA A 62 7.06 -2.62 -11.51
N GLU A 63 6.69 -3.65 -12.27
CA GLU A 63 5.41 -3.74 -12.99
C GLU A 63 4.25 -4.25 -12.12
N LYS A 64 4.51 -4.63 -10.86
CA LYS A 64 3.52 -5.20 -9.93
C LYS A 64 2.85 -6.48 -10.48
N VAL A 65 3.63 -7.30 -11.17
CA VAL A 65 3.20 -8.56 -11.76
C VAL A 65 3.57 -9.72 -10.84
N ILE A 66 2.66 -10.69 -10.69
CA ILE A 66 2.91 -11.92 -9.93
C ILE A 66 3.61 -12.94 -10.83
N TRP A 67 4.58 -13.68 -10.28
CA TRP A 67 5.24 -14.79 -10.94
C TRP A 67 5.33 -16.02 -10.03
N VAL A 68 5.56 -17.19 -10.62
CA VAL A 68 5.75 -18.45 -9.90
C VAL A 68 7.11 -18.44 -9.20
N ASN A 69 7.18 -19.01 -8.00
CA ASN A 69 8.33 -18.99 -7.10
C ASN A 69 8.65 -17.60 -6.48
N MET A 70 7.73 -16.64 -6.59
CA MET A 70 7.83 -15.36 -5.88
C MET A 70 7.74 -15.59 -4.35
N PRO A 71 8.63 -14.99 -3.55
CA PRO A 71 8.47 -14.95 -2.10
C PRO A 71 7.18 -14.27 -1.66
N LYS A 72 6.46 -14.83 -0.68
CA LYS A 72 5.20 -14.27 -0.17
C LYS A 72 5.30 -12.84 0.37
N SER A 73 6.50 -12.40 0.78
CA SER A 73 6.78 -11.03 1.19
C SER A 73 6.64 -10.04 0.02
N LEU A 74 7.13 -10.39 -1.17
CA LEU A 74 6.97 -9.58 -2.38
C LEU A 74 5.52 -9.61 -2.86
N LEU A 75 4.79 -10.70 -2.65
CA LEU A 75 3.36 -10.76 -2.93
C LEU A 75 2.59 -9.70 -2.12
N ARG A 76 2.89 -9.55 -0.82
CA ARG A 76 2.30 -8.50 0.03
C ARG A 76 2.67 -7.10 -0.44
N TYR A 77 3.89 -6.90 -0.91
CA TYR A 77 4.29 -5.62 -1.48
C TYR A 77 3.45 -5.27 -2.73
N ILE A 78 3.23 -6.24 -3.61
CA ILE A 78 2.55 -6.04 -4.90
C ILE A 78 1.03 -5.93 -4.75
N LYS A 79 0.40 -6.86 -4.02
CA LYS A 79 -1.07 -6.94 -3.89
C LYS A 79 -1.62 -6.30 -2.62
N GLY A 80 -0.78 -6.01 -1.63
CA GLY A 80 -1.20 -5.61 -0.30
C GLY A 80 -1.56 -6.80 0.59
N GLU A 81 -2.21 -6.49 1.71
CA GLU A 81 -2.65 -7.50 2.67
C GLU A 81 -3.85 -8.29 2.12
N PRO A 82 -3.83 -9.63 2.21
CA PRO A 82 -4.96 -10.46 1.83
C PRO A 82 -6.13 -10.26 2.79
N GLY A 83 -7.35 -10.37 2.27
CA GLY A 83 -8.56 -10.28 3.08
C GLY A 83 -8.83 -11.53 3.91
N GLU A 84 -8.35 -12.69 3.45
CA GLU A 84 -8.38 -13.96 4.19
C GLU A 84 -7.17 -14.81 3.77
N ILE A 85 -6.61 -15.55 4.73
CA ILE A 85 -5.58 -16.56 4.50
C ILE A 85 -6.12 -17.88 5.05
N LYS A 86 -6.19 -18.90 4.20
CA LYS A 86 -6.49 -20.27 4.61
C LYS A 86 -5.22 -21.09 4.58
N GLU A 87 -4.77 -21.54 5.75
CA GLU A 87 -3.57 -22.34 5.91
C GLU A 87 -3.93 -23.81 6.06
N THR A 88 -3.16 -24.67 5.41
CA THR A 88 -3.21 -26.13 5.55
C THR A 88 -1.78 -26.64 5.72
N VAL A 89 -1.54 -27.36 6.81
CA VAL A 89 -0.25 -28.02 7.07
C VAL A 89 -0.45 -29.52 6.96
N ALA A 90 0.20 -30.16 5.99
CA ALA A 90 0.09 -31.59 5.76
C ALA A 90 1.46 -32.17 5.39
N TYR A 91 1.83 -33.30 6.00
CA TYR A 91 3.08 -34.02 5.72
C TYR A 91 4.34 -33.12 5.69
N GLY A 92 4.43 -32.15 6.61
CA GLY A 92 5.56 -31.21 6.69
C GLY A 92 5.56 -30.09 5.65
N THR A 93 4.55 -30.04 4.78
CA THR A 93 4.37 -28.98 3.79
C THR A 93 3.35 -27.96 4.28
N ARG A 94 3.69 -26.67 4.16
CA ARG A 94 2.78 -25.55 4.47
C ARG A 94 2.18 -25.02 3.18
N SER A 95 0.86 -25.14 3.04
CA SER A 95 0.09 -24.59 1.93
C SER A 95 -0.81 -23.47 2.45
N GLU A 96 -0.72 -22.29 1.86
CA GLU A 96 -1.54 -21.14 2.19
C GLU A 96 -2.33 -20.71 0.93
N SER A 97 -3.62 -20.47 1.07
CA SER A 97 -4.46 -19.83 0.05
C SER A 97 -4.82 -18.42 0.49
N TRP A 98 -4.36 -17.43 -0.26
CA TRP A 98 -4.53 -16.01 0.03
C TRP A 98 -5.62 -15.42 -0.86
N PHE A 99 -6.62 -14.80 -0.26
CA PHE A 99 -7.80 -14.31 -0.95
C PHE A 99 -7.86 -12.78 -0.98
N TYR A 100 -8.21 -12.22 -2.14
CA TYR A 100 -8.22 -10.78 -2.41
C TYR A 100 -9.54 -10.32 -3.04
N GLY A 101 -9.83 -9.01 -2.94
CA GLY A 101 -11.02 -8.40 -3.54
C GLY A 101 -12.34 -8.79 -2.86
N GLY A 102 -12.30 -9.11 -1.57
CA GLY A 102 -13.46 -9.59 -0.82
C GLY A 102 -14.57 -8.55 -0.70
N SER A 103 -15.76 -8.87 -1.23
CA SER A 103 -16.97 -8.06 -1.07
C SER A 103 -17.93 -8.73 -0.07
N PRO A 104 -18.42 -8.02 0.95
CA PRO A 104 -19.35 -8.58 1.92
C PRO A 104 -20.72 -8.81 1.28
N TYR A 105 -21.36 -9.93 1.62
CA TYR A 105 -22.73 -10.25 1.25
C TYR A 105 -23.45 -10.93 2.41
N ARG A 106 -24.79 -10.82 2.46
CA ARG A 106 -25.59 -11.53 3.47
C ARG A 106 -26.04 -12.88 2.94
N TYR A 107 -25.88 -13.93 3.75
CA TYR A 107 -26.38 -15.27 3.47
C TYR A 107 -26.87 -15.91 4.77
N ALA A 108 -28.13 -16.37 4.78
CA ALA A 108 -28.77 -16.99 5.95
C ALA A 108 -28.61 -16.17 7.26
N GLY A 109 -28.73 -14.84 7.16
CA GLY A 109 -28.59 -13.93 8.32
C GLY A 109 -27.15 -13.64 8.75
N GLN A 110 -26.14 -14.22 8.09
CA GLN A 110 -24.72 -14.01 8.38
C GLN A 110 -24.02 -13.20 7.28
N ILE A 111 -23.02 -12.39 7.65
CA ILE A 111 -22.14 -11.71 6.69
C ILE A 111 -21.07 -12.70 6.23
N ARG A 112 -20.95 -12.90 4.92
CA ARG A 112 -19.90 -13.68 4.27
C ARG A 112 -19.16 -12.81 3.27
N PHE A 113 -17.97 -13.24 2.85
CA PHE A 113 -17.16 -12.52 1.85
C PHE A 113 -17.07 -13.35 0.57
N ARG A 114 -17.28 -12.69 -0.56
CA ARG A 114 -17.01 -13.24 -1.89
C ARG A 114 -15.72 -12.61 -2.39
N TYR A 115 -14.67 -13.42 -2.52
CA TYR A 115 -13.38 -13.00 -3.05
C TYR A 115 -13.36 -13.15 -4.57
N GLN A 116 -12.53 -12.35 -5.23
CA GLN A 116 -12.40 -12.31 -6.69
C GLN A 116 -11.08 -12.90 -7.19
N PHE A 117 -10.11 -13.08 -6.29
CA PHE A 117 -8.77 -13.52 -6.67
C PHE A 117 -8.18 -14.36 -5.55
N LYS A 118 -7.53 -15.47 -5.92
CA LYS A 118 -6.85 -16.38 -5.02
C LYS A 118 -5.42 -16.60 -5.47
N VAL A 119 -4.48 -16.53 -4.53
CA VAL A 119 -3.07 -16.90 -4.73
C VAL A 119 -2.75 -18.09 -3.85
N THR A 120 -2.10 -19.10 -4.41
CA THR A 120 -1.62 -20.28 -3.69
C THR A 120 -0.14 -20.09 -3.38
N VAL A 121 0.22 -20.28 -2.11
CA VAL A 121 1.59 -20.19 -1.60
C VAL A 121 1.93 -21.53 -0.97
N LEU A 122 3.06 -22.11 -1.38
CA LEU A 122 3.58 -23.36 -0.85
C LEU A 122 4.95 -23.09 -0.26
N ASN A 123 5.17 -23.43 1.01
CA ASN A 123 6.45 -23.23 1.69
C ASN A 123 7.04 -21.82 1.44
N ASP A 124 6.20 -20.80 1.66
CA ASP A 124 6.53 -19.37 1.53
C ASP A 124 6.77 -18.81 0.12
N VAL A 125 6.58 -19.62 -0.93
CA VAL A 125 6.66 -19.17 -2.33
C VAL A 125 5.35 -19.33 -3.08
N VAL A 126 5.06 -18.41 -4.00
CA VAL A 126 3.85 -18.45 -4.85
C VAL A 126 3.96 -19.61 -5.83
N THR A 127 2.94 -20.47 -5.87
CA THR A 127 2.87 -21.59 -6.82
C THR A 127 1.86 -21.39 -7.94
N GLY A 128 0.86 -20.52 -7.73
CA GLY A 128 -0.14 -20.20 -8.75
C GLY A 128 -1.20 -19.24 -8.24
N TRP A 129 -2.05 -18.77 -9.14
CA TRP A 129 -3.16 -17.88 -8.82
C TRP A 129 -4.31 -18.08 -9.81
N GLU A 130 -5.52 -17.74 -9.38
CA GLU A 130 -6.75 -17.85 -10.17
C GLU A 130 -7.73 -16.72 -9.83
N ASP A 131 -8.50 -16.29 -10.83
CA ASP A 131 -9.67 -15.43 -10.65
C ASP A 131 -10.86 -16.29 -10.19
N LEU A 132 -11.66 -15.80 -9.24
CA LEU A 132 -12.77 -16.51 -8.58
C LEU A 132 -14.15 -16.01 -9.02
#